data_AF-A0A413QMB0-F1
#
_entry.id   AF-A0A413QMB0-F1
#
_cell.length_a   1.000
_cell.length_b   1.000
_cell.length_c   1.000
_cell.angle_alpha   90.00
_cell.angle_beta   90.00
_cell.angle_gamma   90.00
#
_symmetry.space_group_name_H-M   'P 1'
#
loop_
_entity.id
_entity.type
_entity.pdbx_description
1 polymer ?
#
loop_
_entity_poly.entity_id
_entity_poly.type
_entity_poly.pdbx_seq_one_letter_code
_entity_poly.pdbx_strand_id
1 'polypeptide(L)'
;MADKVHCIRKTLRLMPQEAKMLSDKAKANGMNEAEYIRLLISQKPNDYPEVRKLLKELINEVNRIGININQIVFNSNAQLYSKKDKEQLVAYMKKLNQSVSEAVVKIGNQ
;
A
#
# COMPACT_ATOMS: atom_id res chain seq x y z
N MET A 1 -23.96 9.96 10.19
CA MET A 1 -24.02 8.47 10.25
C MET A 1 -24.86 7.85 9.13
N ALA A 2 -25.61 8.64 8.34
CA ALA A 2 -26.42 8.14 7.22
C ALA A 2 -25.60 7.76 5.96
N ASP A 3 -24.45 8.39 5.72
CA ASP A 3 -23.66 8.18 4.49
C ASP A 3 -22.79 6.91 4.47
N LYS A 4 -22.86 6.06 5.51
CA LYS A 4 -22.05 4.84 5.63
C LYS A 4 -22.80 3.55 5.31
N VAL A 5 -24.10 3.62 5.04
CA VAL A 5 -24.94 2.44 4.78
C VAL A 5 -25.61 2.58 3.41
N HIS A 6 -25.51 1.53 2.58
CA HIS A 6 -26.15 1.51 1.27
C HIS A 6 -27.68 1.37 1.40
N CYS A 7 -28.40 2.50 1.44
CA CYS A 7 -29.85 2.54 1.63
C CYS A 7 -30.66 2.91 0.37
N ILE A 8 -30.01 3.37 -0.70
CA ILE A 8 -30.69 3.78 -1.95
C ILE A 8 -30.72 2.59 -2.93
N ARG A 9 -31.92 2.19 -3.35
CA ARG A 9 -32.13 1.15 -4.37
C ARG A 9 -32.17 1.77 -5.77
N LYS A 10 -31.43 1.16 -6.71
CA LYS A 10 -31.49 1.46 -8.14
C LYS A 10 -31.84 0.18 -8.90
N THR A 11 -32.74 0.28 -9.87
CA THR A 11 -33.13 -0.83 -10.75
C THR A 11 -32.46 -0.64 -12.10
N LEU A 12 -31.79 -1.68 -12.60
CA LEU A 12 -31.08 -1.69 -13.88
C LEU A 12 -31.71 -2.74 -14.79
N ARG A 13 -31.84 -2.42 -16.08
CA ARG A 13 -32.21 -3.38 -17.13
C ARG A 13 -30.97 -3.70 -17.94
N LEU A 14 -30.66 -4.97 -18.10
CA LEU A 14 -29.51 -5.48 -18.83
C LEU A 14 -29.99 -6.46 -19.90
N MET A 15 -29.29 -6.51 -21.02
CA MET A 15 -29.41 -7.59 -21.99
C MET A 15 -28.89 -8.90 -21.37
N PRO A 16 -29.37 -10.08 -21.81
CA PRO A 16 -28.92 -11.36 -21.26
C PRO A 16 -27.39 -11.56 -21.31
N GLN A 17 -26.75 -11.07 -22.37
CA GLN A 17 -25.30 -11.13 -22.54
C GLN A 17 -24.56 -10.23 -21.53
N GLU A 18 -25.10 -9.04 -21.26
CA GLU A 18 -24.53 -8.09 -20.29
C GLU A 18 -24.68 -8.61 -18.86
N ALA A 19 -25.83 -9.20 -18.53
CA ALA A 19 -26.06 -9.84 -17.23
C ALA A 19 -25.08 -11.00 -17.00
N LYS A 20 -24.84 -11.83 -18.03
CA LYS A 20 -23.87 -12.92 -17.96
C LYS A 20 -22.45 -12.38 -17.73
N MET A 21 -22.03 -11.37 -18.51
CA MET A 21 -20.72 -10.74 -18.33
C MET A 21 -20.55 -10.13 -16.94
N LEU A 22 -21.59 -9.50 -16.39
CA LEU A 22 -21.56 -8.94 -15.04
C LEU A 22 -21.35 -10.03 -13.98
N SER A 23 -22.13 -11.13 -14.06
CA SER A 23 -21.98 -12.30 -13.17
C SER A 23 -20.56 -12.87 -13.25
N ASP A 24 -20.04 -13.09 -14.47
CA ASP A 24 -18.74 -13.72 -14.67
C ASP A 24 -17.60 -12.86 -14.13
N LYS A 25 -17.64 -11.54 -14.36
CA LYS A 25 -16.66 -10.60 -13.82
C LYS A 25 -16.74 -10.46 -12.30
N ALA A 26 -17.94 -10.45 -11.73
CA ALA A 26 -18.12 -10.40 -10.28
C ALA A 26 -17.54 -11.66 -9.62
N LYS A 27 -17.83 -12.84 -10.18
CA LYS A 27 -17.28 -14.13 -9.72
C LYS A 27 -15.77 -14.20 -9.84
N ALA A 28 -15.20 -13.73 -10.96
CA ALA A 28 -13.76 -13.70 -11.16
C ALA A 28 -13.03 -12.84 -10.10
N ASN A 29 -13.70 -11.80 -9.60
CA ASN A 29 -13.17 -10.96 -8.51
C ASN A 29 -13.63 -11.43 -7.11
N GLY A 30 -14.29 -12.59 -7.00
CA GLY A 30 -14.73 -13.16 -5.71
C GLY A 30 -15.78 -12.34 -4.98
N MET A 31 -16.57 -11.52 -5.68
CA MET A 31 -17.55 -10.60 -5.10
C MET A 31 -18.95 -10.77 -5.70
N ASN A 32 -19.98 -10.26 -5.01
CA ASN A 32 -21.32 -10.23 -5.58
C ASN A 32 -21.48 -9.11 -6.62
N GLU A 33 -22.51 -9.21 -7.47
CA GLU A 33 -22.72 -8.25 -8.56
C GLU A 33 -22.91 -6.81 -8.07
N ALA A 34 -23.54 -6.62 -6.91
CA ALA A 34 -23.75 -5.29 -6.32
C ALA A 34 -22.44 -4.68 -5.80
N GLU A 35 -21.57 -5.48 -5.17
CA GLU A 35 -20.20 -5.10 -4.80
C GLU A 35 -19.38 -4.75 -6.01
N TYR A 36 -19.48 -5.53 -7.08
CA TYR A 36 -18.76 -5.28 -8.32
C TYR A 36 -19.20 -3.97 -9.00
N ILE A 37 -20.50 -3.70 -9.10
CA ILE A 37 -20.99 -2.42 -9.63
C ILE A 37 -20.52 -1.25 -8.76
N ARG A 38 -20.55 -1.39 -7.43
CA ARG A 38 -20.06 -0.36 -6.51
C ARG A 38 -18.57 -0.08 -6.71
N LEU A 39 -17.76 -1.14 -6.81
CA LEU A 39 -16.32 -1.04 -7.11
C LEU A 39 -16.06 -0.26 -8.40
N LEU A 40 -16.82 -0.56 -9.46
CA LEU A 40 -16.70 0.13 -10.75
C LEU A 40 -17.09 1.62 -10.68
N ILE A 41 -18.03 1.98 -9.80
CA ILE A 41 -18.48 3.37 -9.62
C ILE A 41 -17.48 4.17 -8.76
N SER A 42 -17.00 3.58 -7.66
CA SER A 42 -16.15 4.30 -6.71
C SER A 42 -14.70 4.41 -7.20
N GLN A 43 -14.19 3.38 -7.90
CA GLN A 43 -12.81 3.25 -8.38
C GLN A 43 -11.75 3.68 -7.35
N LYS A 44 -12.03 3.57 -6.03
CA LYS A 44 -11.06 4.02 -5.03
C LYS A 44 -9.99 2.95 -4.88
N PRO A 45 -8.71 3.34 -4.67
CA PRO A 45 -7.62 2.41 -4.41
C PRO A 45 -7.93 1.43 -3.27
N ASN A 46 -8.66 1.87 -2.23
CA ASN A 46 -9.06 1.04 -1.09
C ASN A 46 -10.09 -0.06 -1.40
N ASP A 47 -10.79 0.04 -2.53
CA ASP A 47 -11.81 -0.93 -2.92
C ASP A 47 -11.17 -2.19 -3.54
N TYR A 48 -9.88 -2.12 -3.89
CA TYR A 48 -9.10 -3.25 -4.40
C TYR A 48 -8.34 -3.93 -3.26
N PRO A 49 -8.62 -5.22 -2.98
CA PRO A 49 -7.97 -5.95 -1.89
C PRO A 49 -6.43 -5.95 -1.98
N GLU A 50 -5.90 -6.03 -3.20
CA GLU A 50 -4.45 -6.05 -3.44
C GLU A 50 -3.79 -4.72 -3.08
N VAL A 51 -4.38 -3.60 -3.50
CA VAL A 51 -3.87 -2.26 -3.18
C VAL A 51 -3.95 -2.02 -1.68
N ARG A 52 -5.03 -2.46 -1.02
CA ARG A 52 -5.14 -2.38 0.44
C ARG A 52 -4.05 -3.19 1.16
N LYS A 53 -3.70 -4.37 0.64
CA LYS A 53 -2.62 -5.20 1.19
C LYS A 53 -1.28 -4.47 1.07
N LEU A 54 -0.97 -3.96 -0.12
CA LEU A 54 0.26 -3.20 -0.37
C LEU A 54 0.37 -1.96 0.51
N LEU A 55 -0.71 -1.18 0.66
CA LEU A 55 -0.73 -0.03 1.55
C LEU A 55 -0.49 -0.41 3.01
N LYS A 56 -1.07 -1.53 3.47
CA LYS A 56 -0.86 -2.02 4.84
C LYS A 56 0.58 -2.46 5.06
N GLU A 57 1.18 -3.14 4.09
CA GLU A 57 2.59 -3.54 4.12
C GLU A 57 3.50 -2.30 4.21
N LEU A 58 3.26 -1.29 3.35
CA LEU A 58 3.99 -0.03 3.37
C LEU A 58 3.90 0.69 4.72
N ILE A 59 2.70 0.80 5.29
CA ILE A 59 2.49 1.43 6.61
C ILE A 59 3.28 0.67 7.70
N ASN A 60 3.27 -0.66 7.66
CA ASN A 60 4.01 -1.47 8.62
C ASN A 60 5.53 -1.26 8.50
N GLU A 61 6.04 -1.14 7.28
CA GLU A 61 7.46 -0.83 7.05
C GLU A 61 7.85 0.55 7.58
N VAL A 62 7.05 1.58 7.30
CA VAL A 62 7.28 2.93 7.84
C VAL A 62 7.27 2.92 9.37
N ASN A 63 6.35 2.17 9.99
CA ASN A 63 6.32 2.02 11.45
C ASN A 63 7.59 1.34 11.99
N ARG A 64 8.09 0.30 11.33
CA ARG A 64 9.36 -0.35 11.71
C ARG A 64 10.54 0.60 11.59
N ILE A 65 10.60 1.42 10.55
CA ILE A 65 11.63 2.45 10.39
C ILE A 65 11.55 3.46 11.55
N GLY A 66 10.35 3.91 11.92
CA GLY A 66 10.15 4.81 13.06
C GLY A 66 10.65 4.22 14.39
N ILE A 67 10.38 2.94 14.64
CA ILE A 67 10.88 2.22 15.84
C ILE A 67 12.41 2.19 15.84
N ASN A 68 13.04 1.85 14.71
CA ASN A 68 14.49 1.81 14.60
C ASN A 68 15.12 3.20 14.83
N ILE A 69 14.52 4.26 14.28
CA ILE A 69 14.97 5.64 14.50
C ILE A 69 14.90 6.00 15.99
N ASN A 70 13.79 5.69 16.66
CA ASN A 70 13.63 5.97 18.08
C ASN A 70 14.68 5.25 18.94
N GLN A 71 15.00 3.99 18.60
CA GLN A 71 16.05 3.23 19.28
C GLN A 71 17.44 3.85 19.07
N ILE A 72 17.76 4.29 17.85
CA ILE A 72 19.03 4.98 17.55
C ILE A 72 19.14 6.28 18.35
N VAL A 73 18.07 7.08 18.40
CA VAL A 73 18.04 8.34 19.17
C VAL A 73 18.22 8.06 20.66
N PHE A 74 17.49 7.11 21.21
CA PHE A 74 17.59 6.72 22.61
C PHE A 74 19.02 6.28 22.97
N ASN A 75 19.60 5.36 22.20
CA ASN A 75 20.95 4.86 22.43
C ASN A 75 22.04 5.95 22.24
N SER A 76 21.84 6.88 21.29
CA SER A 76 22.72 8.03 21.12
C SER A 76 22.67 8.98 22.32
N ASN A 77 21.49 9.24 22.86
CA ASN A 77 21.30 10.08 24.04
C ASN A 77 21.85 9.41 25.31
N ALA A 78 21.76 8.08 25.40
CA ALA A 78 22.37 7.28 26.46
C ALA A 78 23.90 7.17 26.35
N GLN A 79 24.54 7.84 25.37
CA GLN A 79 25.98 7.78 25.07
C GLN A 79 26.52 6.37 24.84
N LEU A 80 25.65 5.42 24.46
CA LEU A 80 26.05 4.04 24.18
C LEU A 80 26.80 3.89 22.85
N TYR A 81 26.73 4.91 21.98
CA TYR A 81 27.47 4.95 20.72
C TYR A 81 28.72 5.81 20.84
N SER A 82 29.87 5.21 20.54
CA SER A 82 31.12 5.95 20.39
C SER A 82 31.09 6.83 19.14
N LYS A 83 31.99 7.82 19.10
CA LYS A 83 32.16 8.68 17.91
C LYS A 83 32.48 7.83 16.66
N LYS A 84 33.23 6.74 16.82
CA LYS A 84 33.60 5.81 15.75
C LYS A 84 32.39 5.04 15.20
N ASP A 85 31.46 4.63 16.07
CA ASP A 85 30.22 3.94 15.63
C ASP A 85 29.35 4.86 14.77
N LYS A 86 29.28 6.14 15.14
CA LYS A 86 28.56 7.17 14.36
C LYS A 86 29.23 7.40 12.99
N GLU A 87 30.56 7.47 12.95
CA GLU A 87 31.32 7.62 11.71
C GLU A 87 31.13 6.42 10.76
N GLN A 88 31.15 5.19 11.29
CA GLN A 88 30.88 4.00 10.50
C GLN A 88 29.44 3.96 9.96
N LEU A 89 28.45 4.33 10.78
CA LEU A 89 27.06 4.40 10.35
C LEU A 89 26.88 5.36 9.17
N VAL A 90 27.49 6.54 9.23
CA VAL A 90 27.46 7.52 8.12
C VAL A 90 28.08 6.95 6.84
N ALA A 91 29.19 6.21 6.95
CA ALA A 91 29.82 5.58 5.80
C ALA A 91 28.91 4.50 5.17
N TYR A 92 28.27 3.66 5.99
CA TYR A 92 27.33 2.64 5.51
C TYR A 92 26.08 3.25 4.87
N MET A 93 25.54 4.33 5.44
CA MET A 93 24.38 5.04 4.86
C MET A 93 24.71 5.66 3.49
N LYS A 94 25.90 6.25 3.33
CA LYS A 94 26.36 6.74 2.02
C LYS A 94 26.45 5.62 1.00
N LYS A 95 27.05 4.48 1.37
CA LYS A 95 27.15 3.31 0.50
C LYS A 95 25.78 2.77 0.10
N LEU A 96 24.84 2.70 1.06
CA LEU A 96 23.47 2.25 0.80
C LEU A 96 22.73 3.18 -0.17
N ASN A 97 22.80 4.51 0.04
CA ASN A 97 22.19 5.48 -0.86
C ASN A 97 22.74 5.39 -2.29
N GLN A 98 24.04 5.16 -2.44
CA GLN A 98 24.66 4.97 -3.74
C GLN A 98 24.14 3.70 -4.44
N SER A 99 24.13 2.57 -3.74
CA SER A 99 23.58 1.31 -4.27
C SER A 99 22.11 1.42 -4.64
N VAL A 100 21.29 2.11 -3.83
CA VAL A 100 19.88 2.35 -4.13
C VAL A 100 19.72 3.24 -5.36
N SER A 101 20.49 4.32 -5.46
CA SER A 101 20.47 5.20 -6.63
C SER A 101 20.85 4.46 -7.91
N GLU A 102 21.87 3.60 -7.87
CA GLU A 102 22.26 2.74 -9.00
C GLU A 102 21.15 1.75 -9.39
N ALA A 103 20.48 1.14 -8.41
CA ALA A 103 19.35 0.24 -8.65
C ALA A 103 18.17 0.98 -9.29
N VAL A 104 17.84 2.18 -8.81
CA VAL A 104 16.78 3.02 -9.38
C VAL A 104 17.08 3.39 -10.82
N VAL A 105 18.33 3.74 -11.16
CA VAL A 105 18.72 4.03 -12.55
C VAL A 105 18.60 2.79 -13.44
N LYS A 106 18.96 1.61 -12.94
CA LYS A 106 18.83 0.35 -13.70
C LYS A 106 17.38 -0.07 -13.93
N ILE A 107 16.50 0.18 -12.95
CA ILE A 107 15.08 -0.18 -13.03
C ILE A 107 14.27 0.88 -13.80
N GLY A 108 14.57 2.16 -13.63
CA GLY A 108 13.83 3.28 -14.23
C GLY A 108 14.16 3.55 -15.71
N ASN A 109 15.17 2.89 -16.28
CA ASN A 109 15.51 2.94 -17.71
C ASN A 109 14.96 1.73 -18.50
N GLN A 110 13.95 1.02 -17.97
CA GLN A 110 13.15 0.01 -18.68
C GLN A 110 11.79 0.57 -19.10
#